data_AF-A0A0X3PN65-F1
#
_entry.id   AF-A0A0X3PN65-F1
#
_cell.length_a   1.000
_cell.length_b   1.000
_cell.length_c   1.000
_cell.angle_alpha   90.00
_cell.angle_beta   90.00
_cell.angle_gamma   90.00
#
_symmetry.space_group_name_H-M   'P 1'
#
loop_
_entity.id
_entity.type
_entity.pdbx_description
1 polymer ?
#
loop_
_entity_poly.entity_id
_entity_poly.type
_entity_poly.pdbx_seq_one_letter_code
_entity_poly.pdbx_strand_id
1 'polypeptide(L)'
;SCSFNNIYQPAVRGKFFAFSGFAFVIKFLKFPTGGKNLTRTQVRTAVDTYCKENWSEVSQTIKPKEVKYAAEYCFDGHYVDKLLDGYGFKSSDSWTNIEFTNKIAGASASWAFGYVVDATGHIASTEPKIFLPKFGFIAGVTAMTSALLLTIISIIIFTTSKICKMFGRKTHKLDETV
;
A
#
# COMPACT_ATOMS: atom_id res chain seq x y z
N SER A 1 -12.52 -15.46 -17.32
CA SER A 1 -11.67 -16.39 -16.56
C SER A 1 -12.50 -16.94 -15.41
N CYS A 2 -12.30 -18.20 -15.04
CA CYS A 2 -13.05 -18.87 -13.97
C CYS A 2 -12.06 -19.48 -12.98
N SER A 3 -12.51 -19.69 -11.75
CA SER A 3 -11.78 -20.49 -10.75
C SER A 3 -12.07 -21.97 -10.96
N PHE A 4 -13.00 -22.54 -10.19
CA PHE A 4 -13.52 -23.89 -10.33
C PHE A 4 -15.05 -23.87 -10.39
N ASN A 5 -15.66 -24.97 -10.84
CA ASN A 5 -17.12 -25.10 -10.99
C ASN A 5 -17.78 -24.00 -11.84
N ASN A 6 -17.06 -23.50 -12.86
CA ASN A 6 -17.51 -22.42 -13.74
C ASN A 6 -17.85 -21.10 -13.02
N ILE A 7 -17.34 -20.90 -11.79
CA ILE A 7 -17.51 -19.64 -11.07
C ILE A 7 -16.54 -18.60 -11.65
N TYR A 8 -17.10 -17.46 -12.06
CA TYR A 8 -16.32 -16.35 -12.59
C TYR A 8 -15.30 -15.87 -11.55
N GLN A 9 -14.06 -15.69 -11.99
CA GLN A 9 -13.01 -15.09 -11.18
C GLN A 9 -12.07 -14.26 -12.07
N PRO A 10 -11.76 -13.01 -11.71
CA PRO A 10 -10.73 -12.23 -12.40
C PRO A 10 -9.34 -12.87 -12.21
N ALA A 11 -8.40 -12.48 -13.07
CA ALA A 11 -7.01 -12.89 -12.92
C ALA A 11 -6.43 -12.35 -11.60
N VAL A 12 -5.69 -13.18 -10.88
CA VAL A 12 -5.03 -12.79 -9.62
C VAL A 12 -3.98 -11.71 -9.88
N ARG A 13 -3.96 -10.68 -9.04
CA ARG A 13 -3.06 -9.53 -9.17
C ARG A 13 -2.69 -8.97 -7.80
N GLY A 14 -1.42 -8.63 -7.63
CA GLY A 14 -0.92 -8.00 -6.40
C GLY A 14 -0.48 -9.01 -5.34
N LYS A 15 -0.30 -8.52 -4.11
CA LYS A 15 0.07 -9.31 -2.94
C LYS A 15 -1.18 -9.75 -2.17
N PHE A 16 -1.14 -10.96 -1.64
CA PHE A 16 -2.23 -11.58 -0.91
C PHE A 16 -1.76 -12.02 0.48
N PHE A 17 -2.65 -11.93 1.46
CA PHE A 17 -2.46 -12.57 2.75
C PHE A 17 -3.37 -13.79 2.83
N ALA A 18 -2.81 -14.95 3.12
CA ALA A 18 -3.56 -16.18 3.36
C ALA A 18 -3.55 -16.48 4.87
N PHE A 19 -4.71 -16.40 5.50
CA PHE A 19 -4.89 -16.55 6.95
C PHE A 19 -5.82 -17.71 7.30
N SER A 20 -6.05 -17.93 8.58
CA SER A 20 -6.84 -19.06 9.12
C SER A 20 -6.29 -20.41 8.64
N GLY A 21 -7.11 -21.27 8.04
CA GLY A 21 -6.74 -22.63 7.62
C GLY A 21 -5.47 -22.66 6.74
N PHE A 22 -5.32 -21.69 5.82
CA PHE A 22 -4.14 -21.58 4.97
C PHE A 22 -2.85 -21.38 5.79
N ALA A 23 -2.90 -20.58 6.86
CA ALA A 23 -1.72 -20.23 7.63
C ALA A 23 -1.34 -21.30 8.66
N PHE A 24 -2.30 -22.10 9.16
CA PHE A 24 -2.01 -23.12 10.17
C PHE A 24 -1.14 -24.25 9.65
N VAL A 25 -1.40 -24.74 8.43
CA VAL A 25 -0.57 -25.76 7.78
C VAL A 25 0.86 -25.26 7.59
N ILE A 26 1.02 -24.06 7.05
CA ILE A 26 2.35 -23.46 6.82
C ILE A 26 3.10 -23.23 8.13
N LYS A 27 2.40 -22.81 9.18
CA LYS A 27 2.97 -22.66 10.52
C LYS A 27 3.41 -24.01 11.11
N PHE A 28 2.63 -25.07 10.89
CA PHE A 28 2.95 -26.42 11.34
C PHE A 28 4.23 -26.96 10.67
N LEU A 29 4.39 -26.72 9.37
CA LEU A 29 5.57 -27.12 8.59
C LEU A 29 6.83 -26.29 8.90
N LYS A 30 6.73 -25.21 9.69
CA LYS A 30 7.86 -24.42 10.24
C LYS A 30 8.90 -23.96 9.21
N PHE A 31 8.45 -23.37 8.09
CA PHE A 31 9.37 -22.79 7.12
C PHE A 31 10.23 -21.67 7.75
N PRO A 32 11.54 -21.55 7.40
CA PRO A 32 12.43 -20.52 7.93
C PRO A 32 11.95 -19.08 7.69
N THR A 33 11.24 -18.86 6.59
CA THR A 33 10.69 -17.55 6.22
C THR A 33 9.36 -17.23 6.90
N GLY A 34 8.85 -18.13 7.75
CA GLY A 34 7.63 -17.91 8.53
C GLY A 34 6.36 -17.72 7.69
N GLY A 35 6.34 -18.21 6.45
CA GLY A 35 5.19 -18.06 5.53
C GLY A 35 5.38 -17.03 4.42
N LYS A 36 6.55 -16.39 4.33
CA LYS A 36 6.88 -15.40 3.29
C LYS A 36 7.71 -16.02 2.17
N ASN A 37 7.57 -15.48 0.96
CA ASN A 37 8.38 -15.87 -0.21
C ASN A 37 8.45 -17.39 -0.44
N LEU A 38 7.35 -18.10 -0.13
CA LEU A 38 7.26 -19.53 -0.36
C LEU A 38 6.88 -19.79 -1.81
N THR A 39 7.57 -20.72 -2.44
CA THR A 39 7.18 -21.24 -3.75
C THR A 39 6.23 -22.42 -3.59
N ARG A 40 5.37 -22.65 -4.60
CA ARG A 40 4.49 -23.81 -4.65
C ARG A 40 5.25 -25.12 -4.44
N THR A 41 6.39 -25.27 -5.11
CA THR A 41 7.23 -26.47 -5.02
C THR A 41 7.75 -26.69 -3.60
N GLN A 42 8.24 -25.65 -2.92
CA GLN A 42 8.70 -25.79 -1.53
C GLN A 42 7.59 -26.27 -0.60
N VAL A 43 6.40 -25.69 -0.72
CA VAL A 43 5.24 -26.07 0.10
C VAL A 43 4.83 -27.50 -0.20
N ARG A 44 4.68 -27.85 -1.49
CA ARG A 44 4.28 -29.19 -1.90
C ARG A 44 5.28 -30.25 -1.46
N THR A 45 6.59 -30.02 -1.61
CA THR A 45 7.61 -30.96 -1.15
C THR A 45 7.55 -31.18 0.37
N ALA A 46 7.34 -30.12 1.16
CA ALA A 46 7.21 -30.24 2.61
C ALA A 46 5.94 -31.03 3.01
N VAL A 47 4.82 -30.78 2.34
CA VAL A 47 3.57 -31.55 2.53
C VAL A 47 3.78 -33.01 2.14
N ASP A 48 4.35 -33.28 0.97
CA ASP A 48 4.63 -34.64 0.48
C ASP A 48 5.57 -35.41 1.43
N THR A 49 6.51 -34.71 2.06
CA THR A 49 7.41 -35.29 3.06
C THR A 49 6.65 -35.64 4.32
N TYR A 50 5.86 -34.69 4.85
CA TYR A 50 5.04 -34.91 6.05
C TYR A 50 4.04 -36.06 5.87
N CYS A 51 3.36 -36.13 4.73
CA CYS A 51 2.38 -37.17 4.42
C CYS A 51 2.96 -38.60 4.37
N LYS A 52 4.29 -38.74 4.24
CA LYS A 52 4.98 -40.05 4.22
C LYS A 52 5.49 -40.47 5.59
N GLU A 53 5.42 -39.60 6.59
CA GLU A 53 5.87 -39.91 7.94
C GLU A 53 4.96 -40.95 8.60
N ASN A 54 5.52 -41.76 9.50
CA ASN A 54 4.74 -42.73 10.24
C ASN A 54 3.95 -42.03 11.35
N TRP A 55 2.61 -42.17 11.31
CA TRP A 55 1.73 -41.58 12.30
C TRP A 55 2.07 -41.95 13.74
N SER A 56 2.54 -43.18 14.01
CA SER A 56 2.91 -43.61 15.36
C SER A 56 4.08 -42.81 15.92
N GLU A 57 5.00 -42.36 15.07
CA GLU A 57 6.16 -41.56 15.45
C GLU A 57 5.78 -40.09 15.58
N VAL A 58 5.09 -39.55 14.56
CA VAL A 58 4.66 -38.15 14.51
C VAL A 58 3.80 -37.79 15.71
N SER A 59 2.78 -38.60 16.01
CA SER A 59 1.83 -38.32 17.09
C SER A 59 2.48 -38.24 18.47
N GLN A 60 3.61 -38.92 18.70
CA GLN A 60 4.35 -38.88 19.96
C GLN A 60 5.17 -37.59 20.12
N THR A 61 5.58 -36.96 19.01
CA THR A 61 6.37 -35.71 19.04
C THR A 61 5.51 -34.45 19.19
N ILE A 62 4.20 -34.58 19.00
CA ILE A 62 3.26 -33.47 18.97
C ILE A 62 2.56 -33.33 20.32
N LYS A 63 2.29 -32.08 20.73
CA LYS A 63 1.56 -31.82 21.98
C LYS A 63 0.17 -32.47 21.91
N PRO A 64 -0.34 -33.09 22.98
CA PRO A 64 -1.63 -33.80 22.95
C PRO A 64 -2.80 -32.99 22.37
N LYS A 65 -2.87 -31.69 22.68
CA LYS A 65 -3.92 -30.79 22.17
C LYS A 65 -3.83 -30.49 20.66
N GLU A 66 -2.69 -30.75 20.04
CA GLU A 66 -2.39 -30.46 18.63
C GLU A 66 -2.47 -31.71 17.74
N VAL A 67 -2.48 -32.92 18.32
CA VAL A 67 -2.49 -34.20 17.59
C VAL A 67 -3.65 -34.28 16.61
N LYS A 68 -4.86 -33.85 17.01
CA LYS A 68 -6.02 -33.88 16.13
C LYS A 68 -5.84 -33.03 14.86
N TYR A 69 -5.17 -31.88 14.97
CA TYR A 69 -4.90 -31.01 13.82
C TYR A 69 -3.76 -31.56 12.97
N ALA A 70 -2.75 -32.15 13.62
CA ALA A 70 -1.66 -32.81 12.92
C ALA A 70 -2.15 -33.92 12.00
N ALA A 71 -3.12 -34.72 12.45
CA ALA A 71 -3.73 -35.77 11.64
C ALA A 71 -4.34 -35.25 10.33
N GLU A 72 -4.78 -34.00 10.30
CA GLU A 72 -5.45 -33.38 9.14
C GLU A 72 -4.46 -32.64 8.22
N TYR A 73 -3.28 -32.24 8.71
CA TYR A 73 -2.38 -31.36 7.95
C TYR A 73 -1.81 -31.95 6.66
N CYS A 74 -1.77 -33.28 6.51
CA CYS A 74 -1.44 -33.89 5.23
C CYS A 74 -2.53 -33.57 4.18
N PHE A 75 -3.79 -33.78 4.54
CA PHE A 75 -4.92 -33.45 3.66
C PHE A 75 -5.02 -31.94 3.45
N ASP A 76 -4.98 -31.14 4.51
CA ASP A 76 -5.09 -29.69 4.41
C ASP A 76 -3.97 -29.08 3.56
N GLY A 77 -2.75 -29.62 3.64
CA GLY A 77 -1.63 -29.16 2.80
C GLY A 77 -1.88 -29.38 1.31
N HIS A 78 -2.34 -30.57 0.93
CA HIS A 78 -2.73 -30.83 -0.45
C HIS A 78 -3.96 -30.03 -0.88
N TYR A 79 -4.93 -29.87 0.01
CA TYR A 79 -6.12 -29.08 -0.24
C TYR A 79 -5.76 -27.60 -0.49
N VAL A 80 -4.88 -27.02 0.32
CA VAL A 80 -4.37 -25.66 0.13
C VAL A 80 -3.65 -25.53 -1.22
N ASP A 81 -2.78 -26.47 -1.59
CA ASP A 81 -2.12 -26.48 -2.91
C ASP A 81 -3.13 -26.44 -4.06
N LYS A 82 -4.12 -27.34 -4.02
CA LYS A 82 -5.13 -27.46 -5.09
C LYS A 82 -6.11 -26.30 -5.11
N LEU A 83 -6.49 -25.78 -3.96
CA LEU A 83 -7.39 -24.64 -3.87
C LEU A 83 -6.74 -23.38 -4.43
N LEU A 84 -5.48 -23.12 -4.09
CA LEU A 84 -4.73 -21.98 -4.63
C LEU A 84 -4.48 -22.12 -6.14
N ASP A 85 -4.23 -23.33 -6.63
CA ASP A 85 -4.16 -23.63 -8.07
C ASP A 85 -5.49 -23.29 -8.77
N GLY A 86 -6.62 -23.66 -8.16
CA GLY A 86 -7.97 -23.32 -8.61
C GLY A 86 -8.26 -21.82 -8.59
N TYR A 87 -7.67 -21.06 -7.66
CA TYR A 87 -7.71 -19.60 -7.65
C TYR A 87 -6.72 -18.94 -8.63
N GLY A 88 -5.90 -19.71 -9.34
CA GLY A 88 -4.99 -19.19 -10.37
C GLY A 88 -3.56 -18.95 -9.90
N PHE A 89 -3.20 -19.35 -8.68
CA PHE A 89 -1.80 -19.37 -8.20
C PHE A 89 -1.09 -20.64 -8.68
N LYS A 90 -0.88 -20.74 -9.99
CA LYS A 90 -0.40 -21.97 -10.63
C LYS A 90 1.13 -22.12 -10.57
N SER A 91 1.85 -21.00 -10.73
CA SER A 91 3.32 -20.99 -10.83
C SER A 91 4.00 -20.77 -9.47
N SER A 92 5.25 -21.23 -9.35
CA SER A 92 6.08 -20.96 -8.17
C SER A 92 6.21 -19.47 -7.85
N ASP A 93 6.32 -18.63 -8.87
CA ASP A 93 6.44 -17.18 -8.70
C ASP A 93 5.13 -16.56 -8.19
N SER A 94 3.97 -17.06 -8.64
CA SER A 94 2.68 -16.56 -8.15
C SER A 94 2.49 -16.80 -6.65
N TRP A 95 3.04 -17.89 -6.11
CA TRP A 95 3.01 -18.19 -4.67
C TRP A 95 3.85 -17.22 -3.84
N THR A 96 4.92 -16.66 -4.41
CA THR A 96 5.72 -15.62 -3.72
C THR A 96 4.95 -14.31 -3.51
N ASN A 97 3.79 -14.16 -4.14
CA ASN A 97 2.87 -13.05 -3.87
C ASN A 97 1.93 -13.31 -2.69
N ILE A 98 1.97 -14.49 -2.09
CA ILE A 98 1.15 -14.86 -0.94
C ILE A 98 2.02 -14.83 0.33
N GLU A 99 1.58 -14.10 1.33
CA GLU A 99 2.09 -14.18 2.70
C GLU A 99 1.13 -14.98 3.57
N PHE A 100 1.58 -16.13 4.06
CA PHE A 100 0.79 -16.98 4.94
C PHE A 100 0.96 -16.51 6.39
N THR A 101 -0.06 -15.85 6.94
CA THR A 101 -0.01 -15.28 8.28
C THR A 101 -1.38 -15.21 8.93
N ASN A 102 -1.44 -15.41 10.24
CA ASN A 102 -2.64 -15.17 11.05
C ASN A 102 -2.63 -13.78 11.70
N LYS A 103 -1.57 -12.98 11.52
CA LYS A 103 -1.45 -11.65 12.11
C LYS A 103 -0.94 -10.62 11.10
N ILE A 104 -1.58 -9.47 11.06
CA ILE A 104 -1.20 -8.33 10.24
C ILE A 104 -1.13 -7.11 11.18
N ALA A 105 0.01 -6.43 11.21
CA ALA A 105 0.26 -5.30 12.11
C ALA A 105 -0.08 -5.58 13.60
N GLY A 106 0.19 -6.80 14.07
CA GLY A 106 -0.07 -7.22 15.45
C GLY A 106 -1.51 -7.67 15.74
N ALA A 107 -2.47 -7.36 14.87
CA ALA A 107 -3.85 -7.79 14.97
C ALA A 107 -4.09 -9.14 14.27
N SER A 108 -5.05 -9.93 14.76
CA SER A 108 -5.46 -11.18 14.09
C SER A 108 -6.13 -10.86 12.75
N ALA A 109 -5.67 -11.51 11.68
CA ALA A 109 -6.29 -11.40 10.37
C ALA A 109 -7.66 -12.10 10.38
N SER A 110 -8.74 -11.34 10.26
CA SER A 110 -10.12 -11.83 10.25
C SER A 110 -11.06 -10.76 9.69
N TRP A 111 -12.21 -11.20 9.17
CA TRP A 111 -13.32 -10.33 8.76
C TRP A 111 -13.89 -9.52 9.93
N ALA A 112 -13.76 -10.03 11.16
CA ALA A 112 -14.37 -9.43 12.35
C ALA A 112 -13.90 -7.98 12.59
N PHE A 113 -12.62 -7.68 12.37
CA PHE A 113 -12.10 -6.33 12.53
C PHE A 113 -12.71 -5.37 11.50
N GLY A 114 -12.77 -5.79 10.23
CA GLY A 114 -13.41 -5.01 9.16
C GLY A 114 -14.89 -4.76 9.45
N TYR A 115 -15.60 -5.77 9.96
CA TYR A 115 -16.99 -5.65 10.37
C TYR A 115 -17.20 -4.60 11.47
N VAL A 116 -16.36 -4.59 12.51
CA VAL A 116 -16.44 -3.57 13.58
C VAL A 116 -16.20 -2.17 13.01
N VAL A 117 -15.19 -2.01 12.15
CA VAL A 117 -14.84 -0.71 11.57
C VAL A 117 -15.94 -0.18 10.64
N ASP A 118 -16.60 -1.07 9.88
CA ASP A 118 -17.77 -0.73 9.06
C ASP A 118 -18.98 -0.37 9.91
N ALA A 119 -19.37 -1.23 10.85
CA ALA A 119 -20.54 -1.04 11.71
C ALA A 119 -20.47 0.21 12.60
N THR A 120 -19.25 0.65 12.94
CA THR A 120 -19.02 1.86 13.74
C THR A 120 -18.92 3.14 12.89
N GLY A 121 -18.97 3.04 11.56
CA GLY A 121 -18.88 4.20 10.66
C GLY A 121 -17.48 4.84 10.62
N HIS A 122 -16.44 4.09 10.98
CA HIS A 122 -15.06 4.58 10.97
C HIS A 122 -14.40 4.52 9.58
N ILE A 123 -15.09 3.98 8.56
CA ILE A 123 -14.64 4.02 7.17
C ILE A 123 -15.18 5.30 6.52
N ALA A 124 -14.33 6.33 6.43
CA ALA A 124 -14.67 7.53 5.69
C ALA A 124 -14.77 7.19 4.19
N SER A 125 -15.94 7.43 3.58
CA SER A 125 -16.15 7.23 2.14
C SER A 125 -15.52 8.33 1.28
N THR A 126 -15.09 9.43 1.90
CA THR A 126 -14.46 10.57 1.25
C THR A 126 -13.12 10.86 1.89
N GLU A 127 -12.18 11.33 1.07
CA GLU A 127 -10.89 11.81 1.56
C GLU A 127 -11.07 12.85 2.68
N PRO A 128 -10.18 12.87 3.69
CA PRO A 128 -10.20 13.88 4.71
C PRO A 128 -10.09 15.26 4.06
N LYS A 129 -10.94 16.20 4.50
CA LYS A 129 -10.89 17.58 4.00
C LYS A 129 -9.53 18.17 4.34
N ILE A 130 -8.69 18.42 3.32
CA ILE A 130 -7.42 19.12 3.50
C ILE A 130 -7.77 20.54 3.96
N PHE A 131 -7.40 20.87 5.20
CA PHE A 131 -7.50 22.24 5.69
C PHE A 131 -6.33 23.04 5.13
N LEU A 132 -6.48 23.58 3.92
CA LEU A 132 -5.62 24.67 3.47
C LEU A 132 -5.92 25.89 4.36
N PRO A 133 -4.92 26.45 5.08
CA PRO A 133 -5.11 27.68 5.83
C PRO A 133 -5.40 28.81 4.84
N LYS A 134 -6.69 29.02 4.53
CA LYS A 134 -7.17 30.01 3.55
C LYS A 134 -6.60 31.39 3.84
N PHE A 135 -6.48 31.74 5.12
CA PHE A 135 -5.87 32.99 5.57
C PHE A 135 -4.41 33.12 5.16
N GLY A 136 -3.59 32.08 5.33
CA GLY A 136 -2.18 32.12 4.94
C GLY A 136 -2.00 32.22 3.43
N PHE A 137 -2.84 31.51 2.67
CA PHE A 137 -2.83 31.58 1.21
C PHE A 137 -3.27 32.96 0.69
N ILE A 138 -4.36 33.52 1.22
CA ILE A 138 -4.86 34.84 0.84
C ILE A 138 -3.86 35.93 1.23
N ALA A 139 -3.32 35.88 2.44
CA ALA A 139 -2.31 36.83 2.91
C ALA A 139 -1.03 36.78 2.04
N GLY A 140 -0.58 35.57 1.69
CA GLY A 140 0.58 35.39 0.81
C GLY A 140 0.36 35.98 -0.58
N VAL A 141 -0.76 35.66 -1.23
CA VAL A 141 -1.10 36.18 -2.56
C VAL A 141 -1.23 37.70 -2.55
N THR A 142 -1.95 38.25 -1.57
CA THR A 142 -2.13 39.71 -1.46
C THR A 142 -0.81 40.44 -1.23
N ALA A 143 0.07 39.92 -0.37
CA ALA A 143 1.40 40.48 -0.13
C ALA A 143 2.31 40.42 -1.39
N MET A 144 2.26 39.32 -2.15
CA MET A 144 3.02 39.21 -3.41
C MET A 144 2.52 40.21 -4.46
N THR A 145 1.20 40.35 -4.61
CA THR A 145 0.61 41.29 -5.57
C THR A 145 0.89 42.74 -5.20
N SER A 146 0.85 43.11 -3.92
CA SER A 146 1.16 44.48 -3.47
C SER A 146 2.64 44.82 -3.70
N ALA A 147 3.55 43.88 -3.43
CA ALA A 147 4.98 44.07 -3.72
C ALA A 147 5.25 44.28 -5.23
N LEU A 148 4.58 43.51 -6.09
CA LEU A 148 4.67 43.69 -7.55
C LEU A 148 4.15 45.06 -8.00
N LEU A 149 3.02 45.52 -7.47
CA LEU A 149 2.50 46.86 -7.82
C LEU A 149 3.43 47.98 -7.35
N LEU A 150 4.00 47.88 -6.15
CA LEU A 150 4.93 48.88 -5.62
C LEU A 150 6.24 48.95 -6.43
N THR A 151 6.76 47.81 -6.88
CA THR A 151 7.95 47.78 -7.75
C THR A 151 7.66 48.42 -9.11
N ILE A 152 6.51 48.14 -9.72
CA ILE A 152 6.09 48.76 -10.98
C ILE A 152 5.94 50.28 -10.82
N ILE A 153 5.27 50.75 -9.77
CA ILE A 153 5.10 52.19 -9.50
C ILE A 153 6.46 52.88 -9.30
N SER A 154 7.38 52.24 -8.57
CA SER A 154 8.73 52.76 -8.35
C SER A 154 9.50 52.89 -9.67
N ILE A 155 9.37 51.92 -10.58
CA ILE A 155 9.98 51.97 -11.92
C ILE A 155 9.36 53.10 -12.76
N ILE A 156 8.04 53.29 -12.71
CA ILE A 156 7.36 54.38 -13.42
C ILE A 156 7.84 55.75 -12.89
N ILE A 157 7.91 55.94 -11.58
CA ILE A 157 8.40 57.20 -10.98
C ILE A 157 9.86 57.45 -11.35
N PHE A 158 10.70 56.41 -11.33
CA PHE A 158 12.11 56.53 -11.70
C PHE A 158 12.30 56.89 -13.17
N THR A 159 11.53 56.27 -14.07
CA THR A 159 11.57 56.54 -15.51
C THR A 159 11.03 57.94 -15.83
N THR A 160 9.92 58.38 -15.23
CA THR A 160 9.40 59.75 -15.41
C THR A 160 10.35 60.79 -14.84
N SER A 161 10.95 60.57 -13.66
CA SER A 161 11.96 61.47 -13.08
C SER A 161 13.22 61.57 -13.95
N LYS A 162 13.70 60.46 -14.51
CA LYS A 162 14.82 60.43 -15.45
C LYS A 162 14.49 61.16 -16.75
N ILE A 163 13.31 60.93 -17.33
CA ILE A 163 12.85 61.61 -18.56
C ILE A 163 12.68 63.11 -18.31
N CYS A 164 12.09 63.52 -17.18
CA CYS A 164 11.91 64.92 -16.82
C CYS A 164 13.26 65.63 -16.58
N LYS A 165 14.23 64.96 -15.93
CA LYS A 165 15.60 65.47 -15.79
C LYS A 165 16.34 65.55 -17.14
N MET A 166 16.11 64.61 -18.06
CA MET A 166 16.69 64.64 -19.41
C MET A 166 16.10 65.77 -20.26
N PHE A 167 14.79 66.03 -20.14
CA PHE A 167 14.11 67.11 -20.85
C PHE A 167 14.52 68.49 -20.29
N GLY A 168 14.58 68.64 -18.96
CA GLY A 168 15.05 69.87 -18.30
C GLY A 168 16.54 70.18 -18.57
N ARG A 169 17.38 69.16 -18.75
CA ARG A 169 18.79 69.34 -19.17
C ARG A 169 18.92 69.67 -20.66
N LYS A 170 17.98 69.24 -21.51
CA LYS A 170 17.93 69.63 -22.93
C LYS A 170 17.46 71.07 -23.11
N THR A 171 16.46 71.55 -22.36
CA THR A 171 16.01 72.95 -22.41
C THR A 171 17.09 73.92 -21.94
N HIS A 172 17.84 73.57 -20.88
CA HIS A 172 18.96 74.40 -20.40
C HIS A 172 20.15 74.45 -21.39
N LYS A 173 20.31 73.45 -22.27
CA LYS A 173 21.39 73.43 -23.28
C LYS A 173 21.02 74.18 -24.57
N LEU A 174 19.72 74.31 -24.86
CA LEU A 174 19.19 75.12 -25.97
C LEU A 174 19.21 76.61 -25.67
N ASP A 175 19.16 77.01 -24.39
CA ASP A 175 19.23 78.42 -23.96
C ASP A 175 20.66 78.97 -23.90
N GLU A 176 21.69 78.10 -23.91
CA GLU A 176 23.12 78.49 -23.97
C GLU A 176 23.70 78.51 -25.39
N THR A 177 22.89 78.25 -26.43
CA THR A 177 23.34 78.20 -27.85
C THR A 177 22.70 79.25 -28.77
N VAL A 178 22.08 80.30 -28.20
CA VAL A 178 21.66 81.51 -28.94
C VAL A 178 22.49 82.70 -28.48
#